data_AF-A0A7S4UBV9-F1
#
_entry.id   AF-A0A7S4UBV9-F1
#
_cell.length_a   1.000
_cell.length_b   1.000
_cell.length_c   1.000
_cell.angle_alpha   90.00
_cell.angle_beta   90.00
_cell.angle_gamma   90.00
#
_symmetry.space_group_name_H-M   'P 1'
#
loop_
_entity.id
_entity.type
_entity.pdbx_description
1 polymer ?
#
loop_
_entity_poly.entity_id
_entity_poly.type
_entity_poly.pdbx_seq_one_letter_code
_entity_poly.pdbx_strand_id
1 'polypeptide(L)'
;EDITKYADLFESLSKEEKKRKGILGETNELLGSLDMAYHGGFSVKLSATFYINFPKFHAIALPFQAYVRVDSIVGNLFLYCTPHTHNPSSSSPSEFHPSKLLLMFSEMPKTKFSIRLNVGRTNAKISAIFPQISNYFVSSIRKNLWKQCVCPNRLSFNI
;
A
#
# COMPACT_ATOMS: atom_id res chain seq x y z
N GLU A 1 17.76 12.87 -1.38
CA GLU A 1 17.76 13.06 -2.85
C GLU A 1 16.33 12.97 -3.36
N ASP A 2 15.98 13.84 -4.31
CA ASP A 2 14.60 14.13 -4.71
C ASP A 2 14.10 13.10 -5.74
N ILE A 3 13.31 12.11 -5.29
CA ILE A 3 12.89 10.96 -6.13
C ILE A 3 11.92 11.36 -7.25
N THR A 4 11.26 12.52 -7.12
CA THR A 4 10.45 13.16 -8.17
C THR A 4 11.24 13.35 -9.45
N LYS A 5 12.54 13.67 -9.37
CA LYS A 5 13.43 13.76 -10.54
C LYS A 5 13.51 12.43 -11.30
N TYR A 6 13.42 11.30 -10.61
CA TYR A 6 13.45 9.97 -11.23
C TYR A 6 12.09 9.54 -11.76
N ALA A 7 10.98 10.02 -11.16
CA ALA A 7 9.65 9.89 -11.76
C ALA A 7 9.60 10.63 -13.11
N ASP A 8 10.13 11.85 -13.16
CA ASP A 8 10.26 12.64 -14.41
C ASP A 8 11.19 11.96 -15.42
N LEU A 9 12.31 11.39 -14.94
CA LEU A 9 13.23 10.61 -15.78
C LEU A 9 12.51 9.39 -16.38
N PHE A 10 11.73 8.67 -15.59
CA PHE A 10 10.91 7.56 -16.07
C PHE A 10 9.84 8.02 -17.06
N GLU A 11 9.18 9.14 -16.82
CA GLU A 11 8.18 9.68 -17.74
C GLU A 11 8.79 10.11 -19.07
N SER A 12 10.04 10.57 -19.08
CA SER A 12 10.78 10.95 -20.30
C SER A 12 11.24 9.76 -21.17
N LEU A 13 11.25 8.53 -20.64
CA LEU A 13 11.62 7.34 -21.41
C LEU A 13 10.57 7.01 -22.48
N SER A 14 11.04 6.57 -23.66
CA SER A 14 10.14 6.17 -24.75
C SER A 14 9.27 4.96 -24.35
N LYS A 15 8.11 4.81 -25.00
CA LYS A 15 7.19 3.68 -24.73
C LYS A 15 7.82 2.30 -24.91
N GLU A 16 8.88 2.18 -25.72
CA GLU A 16 9.63 0.93 -25.91
C GLU A 16 10.66 0.67 -24.81
N GLU A 17 11.29 1.71 -24.27
CA GLU A 17 12.25 1.61 -23.15
C GLU A 17 11.56 1.29 -21.83
N LYS A 18 10.40 1.92 -21.58
CA LYS A 18 9.51 1.61 -20.43
C LYS A 18 9.07 0.14 -20.39
N LYS A 19 9.04 -0.52 -21.55
CA LYS A 19 8.53 -1.88 -21.72
C LYS A 19 9.61 -2.96 -21.57
N ARG A 20 10.91 -2.62 -21.55
CA ARG A 20 11.96 -3.61 -21.83
C ARG A 20 13.00 -3.93 -20.75
N LYS A 21 13.41 -3.06 -19.82
CA LYS A 21 14.48 -3.45 -18.88
C LYS A 21 14.42 -2.74 -17.54
N GLY A 22 14.82 -3.44 -16.48
CA GLY A 22 15.39 -2.76 -15.32
C GLY A 22 16.62 -1.99 -15.79
N ILE A 23 16.62 -0.67 -15.61
CA ILE A 23 17.72 0.20 -16.01
C ILE A 23 18.65 0.27 -14.81
N LEU A 24 19.92 -0.07 -15.02
CA LEU A 24 20.96 0.21 -14.04
C LEU A 24 21.23 1.72 -14.10
N GLY A 25 20.89 2.45 -13.04
CA GLY A 25 21.17 3.88 -12.91
C GLY A 25 22.66 4.17 -12.87
N GLU A 26 23.03 5.43 -13.06
CA GLU A 26 24.43 5.92 -13.10
C GLU A 26 25.23 5.57 -11.84
N THR A 27 24.54 5.27 -10.73
CA THR A 27 25.06 4.91 -9.41
C THR A 27 24.97 3.40 -9.10
N ASN A 28 24.82 2.53 -10.11
CA ASN A 28 24.56 1.09 -9.97
C ASN A 28 23.22 0.75 -9.28
N GLU A 29 22.25 1.66 -9.31
CA GLU A 29 20.91 1.46 -8.76
C GLU A 29 20.05 0.67 -9.73
N LEU A 30 19.24 -0.27 -9.22
CA LEU A 30 18.28 -0.99 -10.06
C LEU A 30 16.95 -0.26 -10.03
N LEU A 31 16.55 0.29 -11.17
CA LEU A 31 15.24 0.90 -11.36
C LEU A 31 14.38 0.03 -12.28
N GLY A 32 13.12 -0.20 -11.93
CA GLY A 32 12.19 -0.99 -12.72
C GLY A 32 10.74 -0.54 -12.60
N SER A 33 9.95 -0.85 -13.63
CA SER A 33 8.50 -0.71 -13.63
C SER A 33 7.88 -2.08 -13.93
N LEU A 34 6.83 -2.43 -13.20
CA LEU A 34 6.17 -3.73 -13.24
C LEU A 34 4.66 -3.52 -13.28
N ASP A 35 3.98 -4.18 -14.21
CA ASP A 35 2.52 -4.27 -14.18
C ASP A 35 2.10 -5.30 -13.11
N MET A 36 1.63 -4.81 -11.97
CA MET A 36 1.22 -5.63 -10.85
C MET A 36 -0.26 -5.99 -10.97
N ALA A 37 -0.56 -7.29 -10.93
CA ALA A 37 -1.91 -7.82 -10.80
C ALA A 37 -1.96 -8.84 -9.67
N TYR A 38 -2.48 -8.43 -8.52
CA TYR A 38 -2.78 -9.31 -7.40
C TYR A 38 -4.24 -9.75 -7.47
N HIS A 39 -4.46 -11.06 -7.52
CA HIS A 39 -5.76 -11.70 -7.39
C HIS A 39 -5.68 -12.72 -6.26
N GLY A 40 -6.00 -12.30 -5.05
CA GLY A 40 -5.89 -13.14 -3.87
C GLY A 40 -7.05 -12.94 -2.91
N GLY A 41 -6.99 -13.63 -1.78
CA GLY A 41 -8.04 -13.63 -0.77
C GLY A 41 -7.58 -13.14 0.59
N PHE A 42 -6.52 -12.33 0.65
CA PHE A 42 -6.01 -11.83 1.92
C PHE A 42 -7.12 -11.11 2.68
N SER A 43 -7.30 -11.50 3.95
CA SER A 43 -8.37 -10.97 4.78
C SER A 43 -7.88 -10.57 6.15
N VAL A 44 -8.35 -9.43 6.62
CA VAL A 44 -8.14 -8.94 7.99
C VAL A 44 -9.46 -9.01 8.72
N LYS A 45 -9.43 -9.57 9.94
CA LYS A 45 -10.53 -9.50 10.90
C LYS A 45 -10.29 -8.33 11.85
N LEU A 46 -11.22 -7.39 11.88
CA LEU A 46 -11.27 -6.29 12.84
C LEU A 46 -12.38 -6.57 13.83
N SER A 47 -12.10 -6.43 15.13
CA SER A 47 -13.11 -6.51 16.18
C SER A 47 -13.10 -5.19 16.93
N ALA A 48 -14.25 -4.57 17.10
CA ALA A 48 -14.37 -3.37 17.94
C ALA A 48 -15.80 -3.24 18.48
N THR A 49 -16.03 -2.24 19.32
CA THR A 49 -17.31 -2.03 20.01
C THR A 49 -17.83 -0.65 19.64
N PHE A 50 -19.04 -0.58 19.09
CA PHE A 50 -19.73 0.70 18.88
C PHE A 50 -20.49 1.08 20.13
N TYR A 51 -20.38 2.34 20.53
CA TYR A 51 -21.13 2.89 21.64
C TYR A 51 -22.24 3.78 21.12
N ILE A 52 -23.49 3.46 21.46
CA ILE A 52 -24.65 4.29 21.17
C ILE A 52 -24.87 5.23 22.36
N ASN A 53 -24.85 6.52 22.06
CA ASN A 53 -25.01 7.58 23.05
C ASN A 53 -26.49 8.02 23.16
N PHE A 54 -27.41 7.07 23.36
CA PHE A 54 -28.83 7.37 23.52
C PHE A 54 -29.49 6.36 24.48
N PRO A 55 -30.21 6.80 25.53
CA PRO A 55 -30.50 8.20 25.91
C PRO A 55 -29.36 8.89 26.68
N LYS A 56 -28.32 8.16 27.07
CA LYS A 56 -27.13 8.68 27.79
C LYS A 56 -25.85 8.31 27.05
N PHE A 57 -24.74 8.97 27.37
CA PHE A 57 -23.43 8.65 26.79
C PHE A 57 -23.02 7.19 27.11
N HIS A 58 -22.52 6.47 26.12
CA HIS A 58 -22.18 5.04 26.18
C HIS A 58 -23.32 4.15 26.70
N ALA A 59 -24.58 4.52 26.48
CA ALA A 59 -25.74 3.78 26.98
C ALA A 59 -25.81 2.34 26.46
N ILE A 60 -25.35 2.07 25.23
CA ILE A 60 -25.35 0.72 24.65
C ILE A 60 -23.99 0.44 24.01
N ALA A 61 -23.40 -0.71 24.34
CA ALA A 61 -22.20 -1.23 23.71
C ALA A 61 -22.56 -2.37 22.75
N LEU A 62 -22.32 -2.17 21.45
CA LEU A 62 -22.57 -3.17 20.41
C LEU A 62 -21.24 -3.71 19.87
N PRO A 63 -20.90 -4.97 20.17
CA PRO A 63 -19.71 -5.57 19.57
C PRO A 63 -19.94 -5.77 18.07
N PHE A 64 -18.95 -5.36 17.28
CA PHE A 64 -18.92 -5.55 15.85
C PHE A 64 -17.65 -6.29 15.43
N GLN A 65 -17.78 -7.13 14.41
CA GLN A 65 -16.66 -7.79 13.75
C GLN A 65 -16.72 -7.48 12.26
N ALA A 66 -15.67 -6.88 11.71
CA ALA A 66 -15.49 -6.66 10.29
C ALA A 66 -14.48 -7.66 9.72
N TYR A 67 -14.82 -8.27 8.61
CA TYR A 67 -13.92 -9.07 7.79
C TYR A 67 -13.72 -8.32 6.49
N VAL A 68 -12.53 -7.75 6.34
CA VAL A 68 -12.14 -7.02 5.13
C VAL A 68 -11.23 -7.90 4.31
N ARG A 69 -11.68 -8.28 3.12
CA ARG A 69 -10.94 -9.08 2.16
C ARG A 69 -10.51 -8.20 0.99
N VAL A 70 -9.25 -8.32 0.61
CA VAL A 70 -8.72 -7.76 -0.63
C VAL A 70 -8.93 -8.80 -1.72
N ASP A 71 -9.76 -8.50 -2.71
CA ASP A 71 -10.05 -9.42 -3.82
C ASP A 71 -9.08 -9.19 -4.98
N SER A 72 -8.77 -7.92 -5.28
CA SER A 72 -7.78 -7.60 -6.30
C SER A 72 -7.11 -6.24 -6.10
N ILE A 73 -5.84 -6.16 -6.48
CA ILE A 73 -5.08 -4.91 -6.63
C ILE A 73 -4.40 -4.97 -8.00
N VAL A 74 -4.70 -4.01 -8.87
CA VAL A 74 -4.12 -3.94 -10.21
C VAL A 74 -3.59 -2.54 -10.48
N GLY A 75 -2.33 -2.41 -10.85
CA GLY A 75 -1.69 -1.12 -11.13
C GLY A 75 -0.23 -1.26 -11.55
N ASN A 76 0.39 -0.15 -11.94
CA ASN A 76 1.80 -0.11 -12.28
C ASN A 76 2.63 0.21 -11.03
N LEU A 77 3.57 -0.68 -10.70
CA LEU A 77 4.44 -0.60 -9.54
C LEU A 77 5.87 -0.27 -10.00
N PHE A 78 6.41 0.82 -9.47
CA PHE A 78 7.82 1.15 -9.58
C PHE A 78 8.61 0.50 -8.45
N LEU A 79 9.79 0.01 -8.83
CA LEU A 79 10.76 -0.60 -7.96
C LEU A 79 12.07 0.16 -8.09
N TYR A 80 12.69 0.42 -6.95
CA TYR A 80 14.01 1.01 -6.86
C TYR A 80 14.81 0.25 -5.82
N CYS A 81 16.00 -0.23 -6.19
CA CYS A 81 16.90 -0.94 -5.29
C CYS A 81 18.28 -0.26 -5.30
N THR A 82 18.77 0.13 -4.12
CA THR A 82 20.15 0.62 -3.99
C THR A 82 21.11 -0.55 -3.87
N PRO A 83 22.27 -0.53 -4.54
CA PRO A 83 23.27 -1.57 -4.37
C PRO A 83 23.82 -1.57 -2.94
N HIS A 84 24.33 -2.71 -2.47
CA HIS A 84 25.22 -2.72 -1.31
C HIS A 84 26.49 -1.94 -1.67
N THR A 85 26.64 -0.76 -1.10
CA THR A 85 27.85 0.06 -1.31
C THR A 85 28.79 -0.12 -0.13
N HIS A 86 30.01 -0.57 -0.44
CA HIS A 86 31.16 -0.36 0.45
C HIS A 86 31.59 1.08 0.24
N ASN A 87 31.51 1.94 1.25
CA ASN A 87 31.91 3.33 1.09
C ASN A 87 33.44 3.37 0.97
N PRO A 88 34.04 3.69 -0.19
CA PRO A 88 35.50 3.66 -0.32
C PRO A 88 36.19 4.84 0.39
N SER A 89 35.41 5.83 0.83
CA SER A 89 35.86 7.03 1.52
C SER A 89 35.73 6.98 3.05
N SER A 90 35.17 5.90 3.62
CA SER A 90 35.17 5.72 5.08
C SER A 90 36.45 4.99 5.52
N SER A 91 37.16 5.59 6.48
CA SER A 91 38.37 5.03 7.10
C SER A 91 38.06 3.88 8.06
N SER A 92 36.81 3.43 8.13
CA SER A 92 36.36 2.36 9.02
C SER A 92 35.87 1.16 8.19
N PRO A 93 36.52 -0.02 8.27
CA PRO A 93 36.13 -1.23 7.54
C PRO A 93 34.78 -1.85 7.99
N SER A 94 33.97 -1.12 8.76
CA SER A 94 32.71 -1.56 9.36
C SER A 94 31.48 -0.76 8.93
N GLU A 95 31.61 0.28 8.09
CA GLU A 95 30.45 1.05 7.62
C GLU A 95 29.81 0.40 6.39
N PHE A 96 29.08 -0.69 6.66
CA PHE A 96 28.19 -1.32 5.70
C PHE A 96 26.90 -0.48 5.56
N HIS A 97 26.60 0.01 4.36
CA HIS A 97 25.28 0.55 4.08
C HIS A 97 24.34 -0.58 3.60
N PRO A 98 23.24 -0.86 4.34
CA PRO A 98 22.31 -1.92 3.97
C PRO A 98 21.58 -1.55 2.66
N SER A 99 21.28 -2.57 1.86
CA SER A 99 20.54 -2.42 0.61
C SER A 99 19.12 -1.96 0.94
N LYS A 100 18.58 -1.02 0.17
CA LYS A 100 17.20 -0.56 0.33
C LYS A 100 16.40 -0.89 -0.90
N LEU A 101 15.28 -1.57 -0.67
CA LEU A 101 14.24 -1.75 -1.68
C LEU A 101 13.11 -0.77 -1.41
N LEU A 102 12.85 0.08 -2.39
CA LEU A 102 11.73 1.01 -2.39
C LEU A 102 10.68 0.55 -3.41
N LEU A 103 9.43 0.51 -2.98
CA LEU A 103 8.28 0.16 -3.83
C LEU A 103 7.22 1.27 -3.78
N MET A 104 6.69 1.66 -4.93
CA MET A 104 5.57 2.61 -5.01
C MET A 104 4.74 2.38 -6.27
N PHE A 105 3.44 2.63 -6.21
CA PHE A 105 2.60 2.71 -7.39
C PHE A 105 2.73 4.09 -8.04
N SER A 106 2.74 4.12 -9.37
CA SER A 106 2.74 5.36 -10.16
C SER A 106 1.53 6.23 -9.85
N GLU A 107 0.38 5.59 -9.77
CA GLU A 107 -0.93 6.18 -9.54
C GLU A 107 -1.72 5.30 -8.56
N MET A 108 -2.92 5.75 -8.17
CA MET A 108 -3.79 4.94 -7.32
C MET A 108 -4.18 3.63 -8.02
N PRO A 109 -3.80 2.45 -7.49
CA PRO A 109 -4.13 1.19 -8.15
C PRO A 109 -5.64 0.92 -8.11
N LYS A 110 -6.13 0.18 -9.12
CA LYS A 110 -7.50 -0.32 -9.14
C LYS A 110 -7.64 -1.40 -8.08
N THR A 111 -8.49 -1.13 -7.09
CA THR A 111 -8.66 -2.01 -5.93
C THR A 111 -10.12 -2.46 -5.76
N LYS A 112 -10.29 -3.75 -5.50
CA LYS A 112 -11.57 -4.37 -5.14
C LYS A 112 -11.47 -4.99 -3.76
N PHE A 113 -12.37 -4.57 -2.88
CA PHE A 113 -12.46 -5.07 -1.51
C PHE A 113 -13.85 -5.64 -1.27
N SER A 114 -13.90 -6.74 -0.52
CA SER A 114 -15.13 -7.33 0.00
C SER A 114 -15.15 -7.15 1.51
N ILE A 115 -16.20 -6.52 2.02
CA ILE A 115 -16.37 -6.29 3.46
C ILE A 115 -17.60 -7.05 3.94
N ARG A 116 -17.40 -7.93 4.93
CA ARG A 116 -18.48 -8.56 5.69
C ARG A 116 -18.43 -8.03 7.11
N LEU A 117 -19.55 -7.61 7.65
CA LEU A 117 -19.62 -7.11 9.01
C LEU A 117 -20.66 -7.92 9.76
N ASN A 118 -20.40 -8.23 11.02
CA ASN A 118 -21.28 -8.92 11.93
C ASN A 118 -21.52 -8.00 13.14
N VAL A 119 -22.79 -7.82 13.53
CA VAL A 119 -23.15 -7.10 14.76
C VAL A 119 -23.89 -8.07 15.68
N GLY A 120 -23.39 -8.25 16.90
CA GLY A 120 -23.97 -9.22 17.83
C GLY A 120 -23.93 -10.66 17.28
N ARG A 121 -25.02 -11.42 17.46
CA ARG A 121 -25.14 -12.81 16.98
C ARG A 121 -25.60 -12.93 15.52
N THR A 122 -25.95 -11.82 14.89
CA THR A 122 -26.51 -11.80 13.53
C THR A 122 -25.40 -11.61 12.51
N ASN A 123 -25.15 -12.63 11.67
CA ASN A 123 -24.31 -12.55 10.47
C ASN A 123 -25.01 -11.74 9.35
N ALA A 124 -25.52 -10.57 9.68
CA ALA A 124 -26.24 -9.73 8.72
C ALA A 124 -25.23 -8.98 7.85
N LYS A 125 -25.35 -9.07 6.52
CA LYS A 125 -24.53 -8.26 5.60
C LYS A 125 -24.84 -6.77 5.82
N ILE A 126 -24.05 -6.08 6.64
CA ILE A 126 -24.24 -4.65 6.92
C ILE A 126 -24.18 -3.78 5.67
N SER A 127 -23.58 -4.22 4.55
CA SER A 127 -23.71 -3.50 3.28
C SER A 127 -25.16 -3.18 2.90
N ALA A 128 -26.13 -4.00 3.34
CA ALA A 128 -27.56 -3.76 3.17
C ALA A 128 -28.20 -2.92 4.30
N ILE A 129 -27.58 -2.82 5.48
CA ILE A 129 -28.16 -2.22 6.69
C ILE A 129 -27.55 -0.84 7.00
N PHE A 130 -26.22 -0.71 6.89
CA PHE A 130 -25.47 0.53 7.09
C PHE A 130 -24.40 0.68 5.99
N PRO A 131 -24.80 1.02 4.75
CA PRO A 131 -23.87 1.19 3.62
C PRO A 131 -22.77 2.23 3.92
N GLN A 132 -23.05 3.22 4.78
CA GLN A 132 -22.10 4.25 5.18
C GLN A 132 -20.86 3.67 5.88
N ILE A 133 -21.01 2.62 6.70
CA ILE A 133 -19.90 1.98 7.40
C ILE A 133 -18.99 1.25 6.41
N SER A 134 -19.57 0.53 5.45
CA SER A 134 -18.80 -0.14 4.39
C SER A 134 -18.01 0.87 3.56
N ASN A 135 -18.65 1.98 3.17
CA ASN A 135 -17.99 3.06 2.43
C ASN A 135 -16.86 3.70 3.23
N TYR A 136 -17.05 3.90 4.53
CA TYR A 136 -16.01 4.42 5.42
C TYR A 136 -14.78 3.50 5.44
N PHE A 137 -14.95 2.19 5.61
CA PHE A 137 -13.83 1.25 5.61
C PHE A 137 -13.08 1.22 4.27
N VAL A 138 -13.81 1.11 3.15
CA VAL A 138 -13.19 1.12 1.81
C VAL A 138 -12.42 2.41 1.59
N SER A 139 -13.01 3.56 1.93
CA SER A 139 -12.37 4.87 1.78
C SER A 139 -11.13 4.99 2.65
N SER A 140 -11.18 4.49 3.89
CA SER A 140 -10.05 4.51 4.82
C SER A 140 -8.90 3.64 4.34
N ILE A 141 -9.18 2.45 3.81
CA ILE A 141 -8.16 1.55 3.24
C ILE A 141 -7.54 2.17 2.00
N ARG A 142 -8.36 2.73 1.08
CA ARG A 142 -7.86 3.43 -0.10
C ARG A 142 -6.99 4.63 0.27
N LYS A 143 -7.41 5.42 1.26
CA LYS A 143 -6.63 6.54 1.77
C LYS A 143 -5.30 6.09 2.35
N ASN A 144 -5.27 4.97 3.09
CA ASN A 144 -4.03 4.42 3.62
C ASN A 144 -3.11 3.90 2.52
N LEU A 145 -3.63 3.21 1.50
CA LEU A 145 -2.85 2.81 0.32
C LEU A 145 -2.22 4.03 -0.36
N TRP A 146 -3.01 5.06 -0.63
CA TRP A 146 -2.50 6.29 -1.24
C TRP A 146 -1.37 6.93 -0.41
N LYS A 147 -1.55 7.01 0.92
CA LYS A 147 -0.55 7.59 1.83
C LYS A 147 0.74 6.78 1.96
N GLN A 148 0.70 5.46 1.77
CA GLN A 148 1.82 4.59 2.10
C GLN A 148 2.58 4.12 0.85
N CYS A 149 1.88 3.93 -0.27
CA CYS A 149 2.45 3.25 -1.42
C CYS A 149 2.13 3.90 -2.77
N VAL A 150 1.58 5.12 -2.83
CA VAL A 150 1.38 5.83 -4.11
C VAL A 150 2.28 7.06 -4.16
N CYS A 151 2.92 7.29 -5.30
CA CYS A 151 3.84 8.41 -5.54
C CYS A 151 3.28 9.75 -5.00
N PRO A 152 4.07 10.55 -4.26
CA PRO A 152 5.50 10.38 -3.96
C PRO A 152 5.80 9.48 -2.75
N ASN A 153 4.78 8.88 -2.13
CA ASN A 153 4.94 7.97 -0.99
C ASN A 153 5.43 6.60 -1.44
N ARG A 154 6.20 5.93 -0.58
CA ARG A 154 6.86 4.66 -0.90
C ARG A 154 7.00 3.78 0.31
N LEU A 155 6.92 2.48 0.07
CA LEU A 155 7.32 1.45 1.03
C LEU A 155 8.83 1.29 0.96
N SER A 156 9.49 1.24 2.11
CA SER A 156 10.93 1.05 2.22
C SER A 156 11.21 -0.21 3.02
N PHE A 157 12.01 -1.10 2.44
CA PHE A 157 12.49 -2.32 3.06
C PHE A 157 14.02 -2.27 3.12
N ASN A 158 14.58 -2.49 4.31
CA ASN A 158 16.01 -2.74 4.45
C ASN A 158 16.24 -4.23 4.19
N ILE A 159 17.15 -4.55 3.27
CA ILE A 159 17.50 -5.91 2.84
C ILE A 159 18.97 -6.17 3.17
#